data_AF-A0A958APQ6-F1
#
_entry.id   AF-A0A958APQ6-F1
#
_cell.length_a   1.000
_cell.length_b   1.000
_cell.length_c   1.000
_cell.angle_alpha   90.00
_cell.angle_beta   90.00
_cell.angle_gamma   90.00
#
_symmetry.space_group_name_H-M   'P 1'
#
loop_
_entity.id
_entity.type
_entity.pdbx_description
1 polymer ?
#
loop_
_entity_poly.entity_id
_entity_poly.type
_entity_poly.pdbx_seq_one_letter_code
_entity_poly.pdbx_strand_id
1 'polypeptide(L)'
;MTQPKVIVVHLRRPRSNDENEMRSDPFWEFGSFGCTRCHQRNLMNPNKLHLLAEARMAFAQGGDKGFRLVHLTSPVNVTHHGTFGEVKWQPANMPFKYDKAPLLIDNLGHTDFALLKKFIEATNRPSWESKFSSRFRTRRNPLDKDIAQEIVDVFEQKFKTASPDSFAVTYADALPYPPPKIDLSREQTYLRYLE
;
A
#
# COMPACT_ATOMS: atom_id res chain seq x y z
N MET A 1 5.82 -12.41 21.59
CA MET A 1 5.87 -11.89 20.20
C MET A 1 6.10 -10.39 20.27
N THR A 2 7.04 -9.86 19.50
CA THR A 2 7.22 -8.41 19.34
C THR A 2 6.00 -7.81 18.65
N GLN A 3 5.57 -6.63 19.08
CA GLN A 3 4.37 -5.98 18.53
C GLN A 3 4.60 -5.57 17.07
N PRO A 4 3.59 -5.67 16.20
CA PRO A 4 3.78 -5.37 14.79
C PRO A 4 3.97 -3.87 14.58
N LYS A 5 5.10 -3.50 13.94
CA LYS A 5 5.34 -2.14 13.47
C LYS A 5 4.70 -1.98 12.10
N VAL A 6 3.50 -1.40 12.02
CA VAL A 6 2.77 -1.23 10.75
C VAL A 6 2.79 0.21 10.29
N ILE A 7 3.17 0.44 9.04
CA ILE A 7 3.13 1.76 8.39
C ILE A 7 2.17 1.68 7.20
N VAL A 8 1.19 2.59 7.15
CA VAL A 8 0.23 2.66 6.04
C VAL A 8 0.85 3.37 4.85
N VAL A 9 0.84 2.70 3.69
CA VAL A 9 1.26 3.26 2.40
C VAL A 9 0.01 3.65 1.62
N HIS A 10 -0.22 4.95 1.44
CA HIS A 10 -1.35 5.45 0.67
C HIS A 10 -1.01 5.46 -0.82
N LEU A 11 -1.59 4.53 -1.58
CA LEU A 11 -1.37 4.40 -3.02
C LEU A 11 -2.24 5.39 -3.80
N ARG A 12 -1.64 5.98 -4.84
CA ARG A 12 -2.34 6.85 -5.79
C ARG A 12 -3.15 6.02 -6.77
N ARG A 13 -4.37 6.48 -7.08
CA ARG A 13 -5.19 5.91 -8.16
C ARG A 13 -4.55 6.20 -9.52
N PRO A 14 -4.69 5.32 -10.53
CA PRO A 14 -4.29 5.64 -11.90
C PRO A 14 -4.96 6.94 -12.39
N ARG A 15 -4.22 7.75 -13.15
CA ARG A 15 -4.70 8.95 -13.82
C ARG A 15 -5.26 8.55 -15.18
N SER A 16 -6.58 8.49 -15.30
CA SER A 16 -7.26 8.09 -16.54
C SER A 16 -7.07 9.09 -17.69
N ASN A 17 -6.72 10.34 -17.38
CA ASN A 17 -6.54 11.41 -18.36
C ASN A 17 -5.10 11.56 -18.88
N ASP A 18 -4.18 10.70 -18.43
CA ASP A 18 -2.78 10.69 -18.87
C ASP A 18 -2.52 9.38 -19.61
N GLU A 19 -2.46 9.44 -20.95
CA GLU A 19 -2.27 8.26 -21.81
C GLU A 19 -0.95 7.51 -21.54
N ASN A 20 0.03 8.19 -20.92
CA ASN A 20 1.31 7.59 -20.54
C ASN A 20 1.33 7.07 -19.10
N GLU A 21 0.26 7.24 -18.33
CA GLU A 21 0.18 6.70 -16.97
C GLU A 21 0.17 5.17 -17.00
N MET A 22 1.25 4.59 -16.49
CA MET A 22 1.40 3.14 -16.32
C MET A 22 1.16 2.68 -14.88
N ARG A 23 1.31 3.59 -13.91
CA ARG A 23 1.32 3.31 -12.48
C ARG A 23 2.28 2.14 -12.13
N SER A 24 3.58 2.34 -12.30
CA SER A 24 4.55 1.23 -12.20
C SER A 24 4.91 0.74 -10.78
N ASP A 25 4.48 1.41 -9.71
CA ASP A 25 4.84 1.09 -8.31
C ASP A 25 3.54 0.80 -7.50
N PRO A 26 3.44 -0.23 -6.64
CA PRO A 26 4.47 -1.20 -6.23
C PRO A 26 4.85 -2.27 -7.26
N PHE A 27 6.09 -2.76 -7.20
CA PHE A 27 6.53 -3.97 -7.91
C PHE A 27 6.29 -5.20 -7.03
N TRP A 28 5.03 -5.63 -6.97
CA TRP A 28 4.59 -6.77 -6.15
C TRP A 28 5.36 -8.04 -6.45
N GLU A 29 5.59 -8.31 -7.73
CA GLU A 29 6.25 -9.49 -8.27
C GLU A 29 7.70 -9.64 -7.74
N PHE A 30 8.32 -8.51 -7.37
CA PHE A 30 9.71 -8.44 -6.92
C PHE A 30 9.84 -8.03 -5.45
N GLY A 31 8.71 -7.94 -4.75
CA GLY A 31 8.64 -7.48 -3.37
C GLY A 31 9.32 -6.13 -3.18
N SER A 32 8.98 -5.14 -4.01
CA SER A 32 9.64 -3.83 -4.04
C SER A 32 8.67 -2.66 -4.09
N PHE A 33 9.01 -1.59 -3.37
CA PHE A 33 8.33 -0.30 -3.44
C PHE A 33 9.30 0.86 -3.29
N GLY A 34 9.09 1.93 -4.06
CA GLY A 34 9.79 3.21 -3.93
C GLY A 34 10.93 3.45 -4.93
N CYS A 35 11.36 2.43 -5.67
CA CYS A 35 12.42 2.57 -6.70
C CYS A 35 12.02 3.53 -7.83
N THR A 36 10.72 3.73 -8.08
CA THR A 36 10.23 4.75 -9.03
C THR A 36 10.38 6.20 -8.53
N ARG A 37 11.02 6.40 -7.37
CA ARG A 37 11.14 7.69 -6.66
C ARG A 37 9.78 8.23 -6.20
N CYS A 38 8.76 7.38 -6.18
CA CYS A 38 7.48 7.71 -5.58
C CYS A 38 7.68 7.99 -4.08
N HIS A 39 6.90 8.92 -3.54
CA HIS A 39 6.95 9.25 -2.10
C HIS A 39 8.33 9.74 -1.57
N GLN A 40 9.30 10.08 -2.43
CA GLN A 40 10.66 10.49 -2.03
C GLN A 40 10.68 11.75 -1.14
N ARG A 41 9.66 12.61 -1.24
CA ARG A 41 9.53 13.79 -0.37
C ARG A 41 8.90 13.49 0.99
N ASN A 42 8.31 12.31 1.17
CA ASN A 42 7.64 11.90 2.40
C ASN A 42 8.08 10.48 2.85
N LEU A 43 7.27 9.44 2.64
CA LEU A 43 7.49 8.08 3.13
C LEU A 43 8.83 7.51 2.71
N MET A 44 9.19 7.66 1.43
CA MET A 44 10.42 7.11 0.85
C MET A 44 11.58 8.12 0.82
N ASN A 45 11.59 9.09 1.76
CA ASN A 45 12.71 10.02 1.86
C ASN A 45 14.00 9.28 2.25
N PRO A 46 15.05 9.33 1.40
CA PRO A 46 16.29 8.56 1.60
C PRO A 46 16.96 8.82 2.95
N ASN A 47 16.98 10.09 3.39
CA ASN A 47 17.60 10.49 4.66
C ASN A 47 16.94 9.89 5.91
N LYS A 48 15.73 9.35 5.75
CA LYS A 48 14.94 8.78 6.84
C LYS A 48 14.53 7.34 6.54
N LEU A 49 15.08 6.72 5.51
CA LEU A 49 14.64 5.40 5.04
C LEU A 49 14.86 4.32 6.11
N HIS A 50 15.98 4.41 6.85
CA HIS A 50 16.31 3.52 7.97
C HIS A 50 15.19 3.40 9.02
N LEU A 51 14.34 4.42 9.19
CA LEU A 51 13.21 4.38 10.11
C LEU A 51 12.11 3.39 9.68
N LEU A 52 12.11 2.97 8.41
CA LEU A 52 11.15 1.99 7.87
C LEU A 52 11.59 0.55 8.07
N ALA A 53 12.86 0.29 8.41
CA ALA A 53 13.36 -1.07 8.61
C ALA A 53 12.52 -1.83 9.64
N GLU A 54 12.32 -3.13 9.37
CA GLU A 54 11.52 -4.07 10.16
C GLU A 54 10.03 -3.73 10.27
N ALA A 55 9.55 -2.69 9.58
CA ALA A 55 8.12 -2.39 9.53
C ALA A 55 7.42 -3.28 8.49
N ARG A 56 6.14 -3.58 8.73
CA ARG A 56 5.23 -4.12 7.73
C ARG A 56 4.54 -2.95 7.02
N MET A 57 4.53 -2.97 5.70
CA MET A 57 3.89 -1.96 4.87
C MET A 57 2.45 -2.37 4.58
N ALA A 58 1.50 -1.59 5.06
CA ALA A 58 0.07 -1.78 4.83
C ALA A 58 -0.37 -0.92 3.64
N PHE A 59 -0.46 -1.53 2.46
CA PHE A 59 -0.75 -0.82 1.22
C PHE A 59 -2.25 -0.58 1.06
N ALA A 60 -2.63 0.70 1.11
CA ALA A 60 -4.00 1.18 1.01
C ALA A 60 -4.26 1.75 -0.38
N GLN A 61 -5.12 1.09 -1.16
CA GLN A 61 -5.54 1.53 -2.48
C GLN A 61 -6.93 2.15 -2.41
N GLY A 62 -7.07 3.39 -2.84
CA GLY A 62 -8.40 4.02 -3.01
C GLY A 62 -8.99 3.68 -4.37
N GLY A 63 -10.32 3.57 -4.44
CA GLY A 63 -11.07 3.38 -5.69
C GLY A 63 -12.54 3.79 -5.53
N ASP A 64 -13.41 3.25 -6.37
CA ASP A 64 -14.86 3.45 -6.37
C ASP A 64 -15.56 2.81 -5.15
N LYS A 65 -15.00 1.73 -4.60
CA LYS A 65 -15.51 0.98 -3.45
C LYS A 65 -14.77 1.31 -2.14
N GLY A 66 -14.24 2.53 -2.01
CA GLY A 66 -13.51 3.00 -0.83
C GLY A 66 -12.00 2.71 -0.85
N PHE A 67 -11.36 2.84 0.32
CA PHE A 67 -9.98 2.40 0.55
C PHE A 67 -9.93 0.93 0.92
N ARG A 68 -9.02 0.20 0.28
CA ARG A 68 -8.84 -1.25 0.44
C ARG A 68 -7.42 -1.56 0.87
N LEU A 69 -7.25 -2.50 1.81
CA LEU A 69 -5.94 -3.01 2.21
C LEU A 69 -5.51 -4.12 1.25
N VAL A 70 -4.91 -3.73 0.12
CA VAL A 70 -4.59 -4.68 -0.96
C VAL A 70 -3.42 -5.58 -0.61
N HIS A 71 -2.52 -5.13 0.27
CA HIS A 71 -1.38 -5.94 0.70
C HIS A 71 -0.88 -5.52 2.08
N LEU A 72 -0.33 -6.49 2.81
CA LEU A 72 0.45 -6.29 4.02
C LEU A 72 1.72 -7.13 3.90
N THR A 73 2.87 -6.47 3.88
CA THR A 73 4.14 -7.16 3.68
C THR A 73 4.56 -7.95 4.93
N SER A 74 5.50 -8.87 4.74
CA SER A 74 6.47 -9.24 5.79
C SER A 74 7.26 -7.99 6.25
N PRO A 75 7.97 -8.04 7.39
CA PRO A 75 8.92 -6.98 7.76
C PRO A 75 9.84 -6.63 6.59
N VAL A 76 9.97 -5.33 6.30
CA VAL A 76 10.75 -4.86 5.15
C VAL A 76 12.21 -4.61 5.51
N ASN A 77 13.07 -4.90 4.55
CA ASN A 77 14.43 -4.37 4.48
C ASN A 77 14.43 -3.05 3.71
N VAL A 78 15.44 -2.22 3.95
CA VAL A 78 15.62 -0.93 3.28
C VAL A 78 16.91 -0.94 2.47
N THR A 79 16.83 -0.48 1.23
CA THR A 79 17.97 -0.37 0.31
C THR A 79 18.11 1.08 -0.14
N HIS A 80 19.34 1.59 -0.11
CA HIS A 80 19.66 2.96 -0.52
C HIS A 80 20.39 2.95 -1.87
N HIS A 81 19.84 3.62 -2.87
CA HIS A 81 20.36 3.68 -4.24
C HIS A 81 20.98 5.05 -4.54
N GLY A 82 21.74 5.57 -3.57
CA GLY A 82 22.32 6.92 -3.61
C GLY A 82 21.28 8.05 -3.49
N THR A 83 20.48 8.31 -4.52
CA THR A 83 19.54 9.45 -4.54
C THR A 83 18.12 9.08 -4.14
N PHE A 84 17.77 7.80 -4.11
CA PHE A 84 16.46 7.29 -3.74
C PHE A 84 16.54 6.07 -2.84
N GLY A 85 15.41 5.71 -2.22
CA GLY A 85 15.28 4.58 -1.34
C GLY A 85 14.28 3.57 -1.85
N GLU A 86 14.47 2.32 -1.49
CA GLU A 86 13.60 1.20 -1.81
C GLU A 86 13.31 0.40 -0.53
N VAL A 87 12.07 -0.04 -0.35
CA VAL A 87 11.75 -1.08 0.63
C VAL A 87 11.58 -2.41 -0.09
N LYS A 88 12.17 -3.47 0.49
CA LYS A 88 12.14 -4.83 -0.04
C LYS A 88 11.51 -5.77 0.97
N TRP A 89 10.68 -6.70 0.51
CA TRP A 89 10.13 -7.76 1.35
C TRP A 89 10.21 -9.11 0.67
N GLN A 90 10.22 -10.16 1.50
CA GLN A 90 10.10 -11.55 1.08
C GLN A 90 9.19 -12.33 2.05
N PRO A 91 8.40 -13.30 1.58
CA PRO A 91 8.19 -13.65 0.17
C PRO A 91 7.45 -12.54 -0.61
N ALA A 92 7.75 -12.41 -1.91
CA ALA A 92 7.11 -11.47 -2.83
C ALA A 92 5.74 -11.98 -3.31
N ASN A 93 4.78 -12.08 -2.40
CA ASN A 93 3.43 -12.53 -2.72
C ASN A 93 2.63 -11.44 -3.46
N MET A 94 1.82 -11.85 -4.43
CA MET A 94 0.89 -10.94 -5.10
C MET A 94 -0.18 -10.41 -4.13
N PRO A 95 -0.64 -9.16 -4.31
CA PRO A 95 -1.67 -8.55 -3.47
C PRO A 95 -3.05 -9.15 -3.76
N PHE A 96 -4.02 -8.78 -2.94
CA PHE A 96 -5.43 -8.93 -3.31
C PHE A 96 -5.78 -8.09 -4.54
N LYS A 97 -6.73 -8.58 -5.34
CA LYS A 97 -7.50 -7.71 -6.26
C LYS A 97 -8.21 -6.64 -5.45
N TYR A 98 -8.32 -5.44 -6.02
CA TYR A 98 -8.86 -4.27 -5.30
C TYR A 98 -10.22 -4.55 -4.64
N ASP A 99 -11.15 -5.16 -5.37
CA ASP A 99 -12.52 -5.41 -4.90
C ASP A 99 -12.67 -6.62 -3.98
N LYS A 100 -11.62 -7.44 -3.83
CA LYS A 100 -11.58 -8.61 -2.94
C LYS A 100 -10.87 -8.32 -1.60
N ALA A 101 -10.07 -7.27 -1.57
CA ALA A 101 -9.34 -6.82 -0.39
C ALA A 101 -10.25 -6.34 0.76
N PRO A 102 -9.80 -6.47 2.03
CA PRO A 102 -10.49 -5.87 3.18
C PRO A 102 -10.76 -4.38 3.01
N LEU A 103 -11.94 -3.93 3.43
CA LEU A 103 -12.38 -2.54 3.39
C LEU A 103 -11.77 -1.76 4.56
N LEU A 104 -10.80 -0.89 4.27
CA LEU A 104 -10.27 0.04 5.27
C LEU A 104 -11.34 1.06 5.66
N ILE A 105 -11.96 1.70 4.68
CA ILE A 105 -13.06 2.64 4.88
C ILE A 105 -13.72 3.03 3.54
N ASP A 106 -15.05 3.18 3.50
CA ASP A 106 -15.77 3.85 2.41
C ASP A 106 -16.39 5.17 2.86
N ASN A 107 -16.97 5.96 1.93
CA ASN A 107 -17.64 7.21 2.29
C ASN A 107 -18.96 7.03 3.07
N LEU A 108 -19.51 5.82 3.15
CA LEU A 108 -20.65 5.49 4.02
C LEU A 108 -20.18 5.18 5.46
N GLY A 109 -18.88 5.00 5.67
CA GLY A 109 -18.28 4.71 6.96
C GLY A 109 -18.25 3.21 7.29
N HIS A 110 -18.51 2.33 6.32
CA HIS A 110 -18.30 0.89 6.50
C HIS A 110 -16.80 0.58 6.52
N THR A 111 -16.42 -0.41 7.33
CA THR A 111 -15.02 -0.80 7.54
C THR A 111 -14.93 -2.20 8.13
N ASP A 112 -13.85 -2.91 7.82
CA ASP A 112 -13.44 -4.14 8.52
C ASP A 112 -12.51 -3.83 9.72
N PHE A 113 -12.17 -2.54 9.95
CA PHE A 113 -11.15 -2.08 10.92
C PHE A 113 -11.73 -1.01 11.85
N ALA A 114 -12.35 -1.44 12.95
CA ALA A 114 -13.07 -0.56 13.86
C ALA A 114 -12.16 0.43 14.60
N LEU A 115 -10.96 0.01 15.04
CA LEU A 115 -9.99 0.88 15.70
C LEU A 115 -9.42 1.90 14.72
N LEU A 116 -9.13 1.48 13.49
CA LEU A 116 -8.69 2.40 12.43
C LEU A 116 -9.75 3.48 12.14
N LYS A 117 -11.04 3.12 12.08
CA LYS A 117 -12.12 4.09 11.87
C LYS A 117 -12.16 5.14 12.98
N LYS A 118 -12.11 4.71 14.26
CA LYS A 118 -12.04 5.62 15.41
C LYS A 118 -10.83 6.56 15.31
N PHE A 119 -9.68 6.03 14.89
CA PHE A 119 -8.46 6.81 14.73
C PHE A 119 -8.59 7.92 13.66
N ILE A 120 -9.23 7.64 12.52
CA ILE A 120 -9.40 8.64 11.46
C ILE A 120 -10.57 9.60 11.70
N GLU A 121 -11.54 9.24 12.55
CA GLU A 121 -12.74 10.02 12.83
C GLU A 121 -12.44 11.45 13.29
N ALA A 122 -11.43 11.63 14.15
CA ALA A 122 -10.98 12.92 14.66
C ALA A 122 -10.36 13.86 13.60
N THR A 123 -10.27 13.43 12.34
CA THR A 123 -9.68 14.24 11.26
C THR A 123 -10.69 15.26 10.73
N ASN A 124 -10.27 16.53 10.63
CA ASN A 124 -11.10 17.61 10.10
C ASN A 124 -11.24 17.55 8.57
N ARG A 125 -12.07 16.63 8.09
CA ARG A 125 -12.47 16.46 6.69
C ARG A 125 -13.94 16.00 6.61
N PRO A 126 -14.67 16.36 5.54
CA PRO A 126 -16.10 16.10 5.45
C PRO A 126 -16.43 14.62 5.22
N SER A 127 -15.68 13.93 4.36
CA SER A 127 -15.93 12.52 4.04
C SER A 127 -14.92 11.58 4.69
N TRP A 128 -15.32 10.32 4.94
CA TRP A 128 -14.45 9.31 5.52
C TRP A 128 -13.20 9.02 4.69
N GLU A 129 -13.31 8.91 3.37
CA GLU A 129 -12.15 8.74 2.49
C GLU A 129 -11.21 9.95 2.52
N SER A 130 -11.77 11.16 2.68
CA SER A 130 -10.98 12.39 2.83
C SER A 130 -10.26 12.41 4.18
N LYS A 131 -10.90 11.96 5.26
CA LYS A 131 -10.29 11.80 6.60
C LYS A 131 -9.12 10.81 6.52
N PHE A 132 -9.33 9.64 5.91
CA PHE A 132 -8.29 8.63 5.70
C PHE A 132 -7.11 9.18 4.91
N SER A 133 -7.37 9.78 3.74
CA SER A 133 -6.33 10.36 2.89
C SER A 133 -5.55 11.45 3.62
N SER A 134 -6.23 12.31 4.37
CA SER A 134 -5.59 13.37 5.14
C SER A 134 -4.70 12.84 6.27
N ARG A 135 -5.01 11.67 6.84
CA ARG A 135 -4.19 11.04 7.88
C ARG A 135 -2.98 10.30 7.34
N PHE A 136 -3.08 9.67 6.17
CA PHE A 136 -2.07 8.72 5.70
C PHE A 136 -1.25 9.16 4.50
N ARG A 137 -1.70 10.13 3.68
CA ARG A 137 -1.02 10.53 2.44
C ARG A 137 0.46 10.90 2.62
N THR A 138 0.82 11.46 3.78
CA THR A 138 2.20 11.87 4.09
C THR A 138 2.75 11.22 5.36
N ARG A 139 1.96 10.37 6.03
CA ARG A 139 2.35 9.77 7.30
C ARG A 139 3.44 8.72 7.07
N ARG A 140 4.38 8.70 8.01
CA ARG A 140 5.48 7.72 8.06
C ARG A 140 5.56 6.98 9.38
N ASN A 141 4.96 7.56 10.41
CA ASN A 141 4.99 7.00 11.73
C ASN A 141 4.15 5.72 11.73
N PRO A 142 4.64 4.67 12.43
CA PRO A 142 3.83 3.50 12.69
C PRO A 142 2.47 3.85 13.26
N LEU A 143 1.51 2.96 13.03
CA LEU A 143 0.24 2.98 13.72
C LEU A 143 0.45 2.70 15.22
N ASP A 144 -0.49 3.18 16.04
CA ASP A 144 -0.52 2.80 17.44
C ASP A 144 -0.74 1.29 17.55
N LYS A 145 -0.16 0.66 18.59
CA LYS A 145 -0.08 -0.79 18.75
C LYS A 145 -1.39 -1.51 18.43
N ASP A 146 -2.50 -1.07 19.01
CA ASP A 146 -3.76 -1.79 18.91
C ASP A 146 -4.35 -1.72 17.50
N ILE A 147 -4.16 -0.58 16.82
CA ILE A 147 -4.57 -0.41 15.42
C ILE A 147 -3.65 -1.24 14.51
N ALA A 148 -2.34 -1.27 14.80
CA ALA A 148 -1.39 -2.09 14.05
C ALA A 148 -1.74 -3.59 14.16
N GLN A 149 -2.11 -4.05 15.35
CA GLN A 149 -2.55 -5.43 15.58
C GLN A 149 -3.86 -5.74 14.85
N GLU A 150 -4.86 -4.85 14.92
CA GLU A 150 -6.12 -5.01 14.15
C GLU A 150 -5.85 -5.16 12.64
N ILE A 151 -4.95 -4.35 12.09
CA ILE A 151 -4.56 -4.42 10.67
C ILE A 151 -3.98 -5.79 10.33
N VAL A 152 -3.10 -6.31 11.18
CA VAL A 152 -2.47 -7.62 11.01
C VAL A 152 -3.51 -8.72 11.08
N ASP A 153 -4.33 -8.74 12.14
CA ASP A 153 -5.27 -9.82 12.42
C ASP A 153 -6.32 -9.95 11.31
N VAL A 154 -6.92 -8.82 10.91
CA VAL A 154 -7.94 -8.79 9.85
C VAL A 154 -7.33 -9.22 8.51
N PHE A 155 -6.13 -8.71 8.17
CA PHE A 155 -5.47 -9.06 6.91
C PHE A 155 -5.11 -10.55 6.87
N GLU A 156 -4.47 -11.07 7.91
CA GLU A 156 -4.04 -12.47 7.96
C GLU A 156 -5.21 -13.44 7.98
N GLN A 157 -6.30 -13.09 8.67
CA GLN A 157 -7.53 -13.88 8.64
C GLN A 157 -8.14 -13.89 7.23
N LYS A 158 -8.20 -12.74 6.55
CA LYS A 158 -8.67 -12.67 5.17
C LYS A 158 -7.76 -13.45 4.23
N PHE A 159 -6.45 -13.31 4.36
CA PHE A 159 -5.45 -13.98 3.53
C PHE A 159 -5.55 -15.51 3.66
N LYS A 160 -5.73 -16.03 4.87
CA LYS A 160 -5.87 -17.48 5.13
C LYS A 160 -7.16 -18.08 4.57
N THR A 161 -8.23 -17.31 4.51
CA THR A 161 -9.57 -17.79 4.11
C THR A 161 -9.94 -17.44 2.67
N ALA A 162 -9.15 -16.60 2.01
CA ALA A 162 -9.39 -16.19 0.64
C ALA A 162 -9.14 -17.33 -0.36
N SER A 163 -10.00 -17.39 -1.37
CA SER A 163 -9.81 -18.25 -2.53
C SER A 163 -8.69 -17.70 -3.43
N PRO A 164 -7.99 -18.55 -4.21
CA PRO A 164 -6.88 -18.11 -5.06
C PRO A 164 -7.25 -17.01 -6.07
N ASP A 165 -8.49 -16.97 -6.56
CA ASP A 165 -8.98 -15.93 -7.48
C ASP A 165 -9.12 -14.54 -6.84
N SER A 166 -9.01 -14.46 -5.51
CA SER A 166 -8.98 -13.19 -4.76
C SER A 166 -7.67 -12.42 -4.94
N PHE A 167 -6.60 -13.10 -5.36
CA PHE A 167 -5.28 -12.51 -5.54
C PHE A 167 -5.07 -12.05 -6.99
N ALA A 168 -4.30 -10.99 -7.13
CA ALA A 168 -3.91 -10.44 -8.41
C ALA A 168 -2.95 -11.42 -9.12
N VAL A 169 -3.10 -11.58 -10.44
CA VAL A 169 -2.15 -12.34 -11.26
C VAL A 169 -1.13 -11.37 -11.88
N THR A 170 -1.59 -10.17 -12.21
CA THR A 170 -0.79 -9.06 -12.73
C THR A 170 -0.96 -7.84 -11.84
N TYR A 171 -0.01 -6.89 -11.93
CA TYR A 171 -0.15 -5.60 -11.28
C TYR A 171 -1.49 -4.89 -11.58
N ALA A 172 -1.98 -4.99 -12.82
CA ALA A 172 -3.22 -4.32 -13.22
C ALA A 172 -4.46 -4.87 -12.48
N ASP A 173 -4.46 -6.16 -12.12
CA ASP A 173 -5.55 -6.79 -11.36
C ASP A 173 -5.66 -6.26 -9.92
N ALA A 174 -4.57 -5.71 -9.38
CA ALA A 174 -4.53 -5.13 -8.05
C ALA A 174 -5.10 -3.70 -7.99
N LEU A 175 -5.28 -3.06 -9.15
CA LEU A 175 -5.75 -1.69 -9.25
C LEU A 175 -7.29 -1.60 -9.18
N PRO A 176 -7.84 -0.45 -8.76
CA PRO A 176 -9.28 -0.23 -8.76
C PRO A 176 -9.88 -0.14 -10.17
N TYR A 177 -9.06 0.24 -11.13
CA TYR A 177 -9.38 0.30 -12.55
C TYR A 177 -8.07 0.28 -13.34
N PRO A 178 -8.08 -0.21 -14.59
CA PRO A 178 -6.87 -0.31 -15.39
C PRO A 178 -6.25 1.08 -15.69
N PRO A 179 -4.92 1.20 -15.71
CA PRO A 179 -4.26 2.39 -16.21
C PRO A 179 -4.39 2.46 -17.74
N PRO A 180 -4.30 3.65 -18.37
CA PRO A 180 -4.33 3.78 -19.83
C PRO A 180 -3.26 2.95 -20.53
N LYS A 181 -2.10 2.77 -19.91
CA LYS A 181 -1.01 1.93 -20.42
C LYS A 181 -0.65 0.84 -19.43
N ILE A 182 -0.72 -0.42 -19.86
CA ILE A 182 -0.30 -1.56 -19.03
C ILE A 182 1.19 -1.83 -19.27
N ASP A 183 1.95 -1.95 -18.17
CA ASP A 183 3.36 -2.38 -18.23
C ASP A 183 3.46 -3.89 -18.37
N LEU A 184 3.74 -4.36 -19.59
CA LEU A 184 3.96 -5.78 -19.89
C LEU A 184 5.40 -6.23 -19.65
N SER A 185 6.31 -5.29 -19.37
CA SER A 185 7.75 -5.50 -19.25
C SER A 185 8.23 -5.12 -17.85
N ARG A 186 7.46 -5.51 -16.82
CA ARG A 186 7.66 -5.05 -15.43
C ARG A 186 9.07 -5.30 -14.90
N GLU A 187 9.69 -6.42 -15.24
CA GLU A 187 11.08 -6.71 -14.84
C GLU A 187 12.07 -5.73 -15.47
N GLN A 188 11.98 -5.49 -16.78
CA GLN A 188 12.86 -4.51 -17.44
C GLN A 188 12.61 -3.10 -16.91
N THR A 189 11.34 -2.74 -16.66
CA THR A 189 10.99 -1.46 -16.03
C THR A 189 11.58 -1.35 -14.63
N TYR A 190 11.49 -2.41 -13.82
CA TYR A 190 12.06 -2.45 -12.47
C TYR A 190 13.57 -2.25 -12.51
N LEU A 191 14.29 -3.02 -13.32
CA LEU A 191 15.74 -2.91 -13.46
C LEU A 191 16.17 -1.51 -13.90
N ARG A 192 15.46 -0.90 -14.86
CA ARG A 192 15.71 0.48 -15.30
C ARG A 192 15.57 1.51 -14.17
N TYR A 193 14.67 1.29 -13.21
CA TYR A 193 14.54 2.18 -12.06
C TYR A 193 15.64 1.99 -11.00
N LEU A 194 16.40 0.89 -11.06
CA LEU A 194 17.54 0.65 -10.17
C LEU A 194 18.86 1.23 -10.71
N GLU A 195 18.91 1.58 -12.00
CA GLU A 195 20.01 2.31 -12.65
C GLU A 195 20.03 3.80 -12.27
#